data_AF-A0A7I7JJ65-F1
#
_entry.id   AF-A0A7I7JJ65-F1
#
_cell.length_a   1.000
_cell.length_b   1.000
_cell.length_c   1.000
_cell.angle_alpha   90.00
_cell.angle_beta   90.00
_cell.angle_gamma   90.00
#
_symmetry.space_group_name_H-M   'P 1'
#
loop_
_entity.id
_entity.type
_entity.pdbx_description
1 polymer ?
#
loop_
_entity_poly.entity_id
_entity_poly.type
_entity_poly.pdbx_seq_one_letter_code
_entity_poly.pdbx_strand_id
1 'polypeptide(L)'
;MTPQPIPEPPTEPSPEPPPLPTALLRAWPVIGAGAAGFGCATIAAFAIPALESWRPVSVAGLGVGALGTTIFLLQRTAARRGARGAQTGLEHE
;
A
#
# COMPACT_ATOMS: atom_id res chain seq x y z
N MET A 1 56.94 -11.10 -6.90
CA MET A 1 56.34 -9.76 -6.75
C MET A 1 54.87 -9.98 -6.38
N THR A 2 54.56 -10.07 -5.10
CA THR A 2 53.17 -10.22 -4.63
C THR A 2 52.45 -8.88 -4.83
N PRO A 3 51.25 -8.85 -5.44
CA PRO A 3 50.48 -7.62 -5.55
C PRO A 3 50.14 -7.09 -4.15
N GLN A 4 50.42 -5.80 -3.90
CA GLN A 4 49.97 -5.13 -2.69
C GLN A 4 48.44 -4.94 -2.75
N PRO A 5 47.70 -5.12 -1.65
CA PRO A 5 46.27 -4.84 -1.61
C PRO A 5 46.03 -3.35 -1.92
N ILE A 6 45.10 -3.08 -2.83
CA ILE A 6 44.68 -1.70 -3.13
C ILE A 6 43.93 -1.17 -1.91
N PRO A 7 44.26 0.02 -1.37
CA PRO A 7 43.50 0.63 -0.28
C PRO A 7 42.03 0.83 -0.70
N GLU A 8 41.08 0.30 0.07
CA GLU A 8 39.67 0.58 -0.21
C GLU A 8 39.38 2.07 0.00
N PRO A 9 38.66 2.73 -0.91
CA PRO A 9 38.28 4.12 -0.74
C PRO A 9 37.42 4.27 0.53
N PRO A 10 37.53 5.40 1.24
CA PRO A 10 36.73 5.65 2.44
C PRO A 10 35.24 5.60 2.09
N THR A 11 34.48 4.80 2.85
CA THR A 11 33.02 4.71 2.72
C THR A 11 32.40 6.05 3.13
N GLU A 12 32.08 6.90 2.16
CA GLU A 12 31.33 8.11 2.47
C GLU A 12 29.92 7.74 2.96
N PRO A 13 29.47 8.29 4.11
CA PRO A 13 28.16 7.98 4.65
C PRO A 13 27.08 8.42 3.65
N SER A 14 26.27 7.47 3.20
CA SER A 14 25.13 7.74 2.32
C SER A 14 24.16 8.70 3.00
N PRO A 15 23.67 9.75 2.31
CA PRO A 15 22.71 10.68 2.88
C PRO A 15 21.46 9.95 3.37
N GLU A 16 21.17 10.06 4.68
CA GLU A 16 19.97 9.44 5.24
C GLU A 16 18.73 10.27 4.86
N PRO A 17 17.73 9.68 4.19
CA PRO A 17 16.54 10.42 3.79
C PRO A 17 15.75 10.91 5.02
N PRO A 18 15.17 12.12 4.97
CA PRO A 18 14.44 12.67 6.09
C PRO A 18 13.24 11.79 6.46
N PRO A 19 12.91 11.65 7.76
CA PRO A 19 11.84 10.79 8.20
C PRO A 19 10.50 11.27 7.64
N LEU A 20 9.80 10.40 6.91
CA LEU A 20 8.47 10.70 6.40
C LEU A 20 7.45 10.78 7.55
N PRO A 21 6.48 11.71 7.48
CA PRO A 21 5.41 11.80 8.46
C PRO A 21 4.69 10.46 8.65
N THR A 22 4.50 10.04 9.90
CA THR A 22 3.89 8.74 10.23
C THR A 22 2.49 8.55 9.63
N ALA A 23 1.77 9.65 9.36
CA ALA A 23 0.47 9.61 8.70
C ALA A 23 0.54 9.11 7.26
N LEU A 24 1.57 9.49 6.51
CA LEU A 24 1.78 9.04 5.11
C LEU A 24 2.18 7.58 5.03
N LEU A 25 2.75 7.04 6.10
CA LEU A 25 3.12 5.62 6.20
C LEU A 25 1.93 4.71 6.49
N ARG A 26 0.76 5.27 6.85
CA ARG A 26 -0.45 4.48 7.16
C ARG A 26 -1.34 4.48 5.93
N ALA A 27 -1.71 3.30 5.44
CA ALA A 27 -2.67 3.17 4.33
C ALA A 27 -4.12 3.54 4.72
N TRP A 28 -4.46 3.39 6.01
CA TRP A 28 -5.82 3.55 6.53
C TRP A 28 -6.47 4.93 6.29
N PRO A 29 -5.79 6.08 6.47
CA PRO A 29 -6.37 7.39 6.18
C PRO A 29 -6.81 7.54 4.72
N VAL A 30 -6.02 7.05 3.77
CA VAL A 30 -6.32 7.14 2.34
C VAL A 30 -7.51 6.25 1.98
N ILE A 31 -7.53 5.01 2.48
CA ILE A 31 -8.66 4.08 2.30
C ILE A 31 -9.95 4.69 2.89
N GLY A 32 -9.87 5.23 4.11
CA GLY A 32 -11.00 5.85 4.79
C GLY A 32 -11.53 7.09 4.05
N ALA A 33 -10.64 7.97 3.60
CA ALA A 33 -11.01 9.16 2.82
C ALA A 33 -11.69 8.78 1.50
N GLY A 34 -11.13 7.81 0.76
CA GLY A 34 -11.73 7.31 -0.48
C GLY A 34 -13.10 6.67 -0.27
N ALA A 35 -13.23 5.80 0.74
CA ALA A 35 -14.49 5.14 1.08
C ALA A 35 -15.56 6.15 1.51
N ALA A 36 -15.21 7.14 2.34
CA ALA A 36 -16.12 8.20 2.75
C ALA A 36 -16.54 9.06 1.54
N GLY A 37 -15.59 9.48 0.69
CA GLY A 37 -15.87 10.27 -0.49
C GLY A 37 -16.84 9.58 -1.45
N PHE A 38 -16.55 8.33 -1.84
CA PHE A 38 -17.42 7.56 -2.73
C PHE A 38 -18.75 7.14 -2.08
N GLY A 39 -18.76 6.88 -0.77
CA GLY A 39 -19.99 6.64 -0.01
C GLY A 39 -20.91 7.86 -0.02
N CYS A 40 -20.39 9.04 0.32
CA CYS A 40 -21.12 10.30 0.26
C CYS A 40 -21.60 10.62 -1.17
N ALA A 41 -20.73 10.44 -2.18
CA ALA A 41 -21.10 10.66 -3.58
C ALA A 41 -22.21 9.72 -4.03
N THR A 42 -22.17 8.44 -3.62
CA THR A 42 -23.22 7.47 -3.92
C THR A 42 -24.53 7.87 -3.27
N ILE A 43 -24.52 8.21 -1.98
CA ILE A 43 -25.72 8.70 -1.28
C ILE A 43 -26.30 9.92 -2.00
N ALA A 44 -25.46 10.90 -2.34
CA ALA A 44 -25.88 12.11 -3.04
C ALA A 44 -26.49 11.81 -4.44
N ALA A 45 -25.88 10.90 -5.21
CA ALA A 45 -26.36 10.52 -6.55
C ALA A 45 -27.72 9.81 -6.54
N PHE A 46 -28.11 9.17 -5.42
CA PHE A 46 -29.43 8.56 -5.25
C PHE A 46 -30.44 9.49 -4.57
N ALA A 47 -29.99 10.39 -3.69
CA ALA A 47 -30.86 11.31 -2.96
C ALA A 47 -31.21 12.60 -3.73
N ILE A 48 -30.35 13.04 -4.64
CA ILE A 48 -30.46 14.33 -5.34
C ILE A 48 -30.66 14.09 -6.84
N PRO A 49 -31.81 14.45 -7.44
CA PRO A 49 -32.09 14.22 -8.86
C PRO A 49 -31.05 14.83 -9.80
N ALA A 50 -30.51 16.00 -9.46
CA ALA A 50 -29.48 16.68 -10.25
C ALA A 50 -28.15 15.91 -10.34
N LEU A 51 -27.92 14.93 -9.45
CA LEU A 51 -26.71 14.10 -9.40
C LEU A 51 -26.94 12.68 -9.94
N GLU A 52 -28.09 12.41 -10.57
CA GLU A 52 -28.40 11.07 -11.08
C GLU A 52 -27.35 10.53 -12.07
N SER A 53 -26.79 11.40 -12.91
CA SER A 53 -25.73 11.04 -13.87
C SER A 53 -24.44 10.55 -13.20
N TRP A 54 -24.24 10.83 -11.91
CA TRP A 54 -23.06 10.41 -11.16
C TRP A 54 -23.18 8.99 -10.60
N ARG A 55 -24.36 8.36 -10.63
CA ARG A 55 -24.57 7.02 -10.07
C ARG A 55 -23.59 5.97 -10.61
N PRO A 56 -23.31 5.88 -11.92
CA PRO A 56 -22.39 4.86 -12.43
C PRO A 56 -20.97 5.05 -11.87
N VAL A 57 -20.47 6.29 -11.86
CA VAL A 57 -19.11 6.58 -11.38
C VAL A 57 -19.00 6.46 -9.86
N SER A 58 -20.02 6.88 -9.11
CA SER A 58 -20.01 6.80 -7.65
C SER A 58 -20.05 5.34 -7.18
N VAL A 59 -20.90 4.52 -7.80
CA VAL A 59 -21.00 3.09 -7.50
C VAL A 59 -19.74 2.35 -7.96
N ALA A 60 -19.20 2.66 -9.15
CA ALA A 60 -17.97 2.05 -9.64
C ALA A 60 -16.80 2.35 -8.70
N GLY A 61 -16.61 3.61 -8.28
CA GLY A 61 -15.53 3.95 -7.35
C GLY A 61 -15.71 3.35 -5.96
N LEU A 62 -16.94 3.24 -5.45
CA LEU A 62 -17.22 2.52 -4.21
C LEU A 62 -16.88 1.02 -4.33
N GLY A 63 -17.25 0.39 -5.44
CA GLY A 63 -16.94 -1.00 -5.74
C GLY A 63 -15.44 -1.26 -5.89
N VAL A 64 -14.73 -0.41 -6.63
CA VAL A 64 -13.26 -0.46 -6.78
C VAL A 64 -12.58 -0.25 -5.42
N GLY A 65 -13.07 0.68 -4.60
CA GLY A 65 -12.56 0.90 -3.24
C GLY A 65 -12.73 -0.32 -2.33
N ALA A 66 -13.91 -0.97 -2.39
CA ALA A 66 -14.18 -2.19 -1.64
C ALA A 66 -13.28 -3.36 -2.10
N LEU A 67 -13.09 -3.51 -3.42
CA LEU A 67 -12.21 -4.51 -3.99
C LEU A 67 -10.75 -4.30 -3.56
N GLY A 68 -10.22 -3.08 -3.75
CA GLY A 68 -8.85 -2.73 -3.36
C GLY A 68 -8.61 -2.91 -1.86
N THR A 69 -9.57 -2.51 -1.03
CA THR A 69 -9.50 -2.71 0.43
C THR A 69 -9.48 -4.19 0.79
N THR A 70 -10.31 -5.00 0.14
CA THR A 70 -10.33 -6.46 0.35
C THR A 70 -8.98 -7.08 0.02
N ILE A 71 -8.41 -6.76 -1.15
CA ILE A 71 -7.08 -7.22 -1.55
C ILE A 71 -6.02 -6.81 -0.53
N PHE A 72 -6.02 -5.54 -0.10
CA PHE A 72 -5.10 -5.04 0.91
C PHE A 72 -5.20 -5.80 2.24
N LEU A 73 -6.42 -6.11 2.70
CA LEU A 73 -6.63 -6.87 3.94
C LEU A 73 -6.15 -8.32 3.81
N LEU A 74 -6.35 -8.95 2.65
CA LEU A 74 -5.82 -10.27 2.37
C LEU A 74 -4.28 -10.26 2.38
N GLN A 75 -3.66 -9.29 1.71
CA GLN A 75 -2.21 -9.10 1.72
C GLN A 75 -1.67 -8.88 3.14
N ARG A 76 -2.32 -8.01 3.91
CA ARG A 76 -1.94 -7.74 5.31
C ARG A 76 -2.05 -8.98 6.18
N THR A 77 -3.09 -9.78 5.97
CA THR A 77 -3.29 -11.04 6.70
C THR A 77 -2.23 -12.08 6.32
N ALA A 78 -1.91 -12.21 5.03
CA ALA A 78 -0.84 -13.09 4.53
C ALA A 78 0.53 -12.68 5.09
N ALA A 79 0.84 -11.38 5.09
CA ALA A 79 2.09 -10.85 5.66
C ALA A 79 2.19 -11.14 7.17
N ARG A 80 1.09 -10.96 7.93
CA ARG A 80 1.03 -11.27 9.37
C ARG A 80 1.16 -12.76 9.67
N ARG A 81 0.58 -13.62 8.81
CA ARG A 81 0.70 -15.07 8.94
C ARG A 81 2.12 -15.56 8.68
N GLY A 82 3.01 -14.69 8.19
CA GLY A 82 4.41 -15.03 8.00
C GLY A 82 4.54 -16.31 7.18
N ALA A 83 3.82 -16.40 6.06
CA ALA A 83 4.02 -17.47 5.10
C ALA A 83 5.46 -17.35 4.57
N ARG A 84 6.40 -17.92 5.33
CA ARG A 84 7.79 -18.19 4.96
C ARG A 84 7.77 -19.28 3.89
N GLY A 85 7.07 -19.05 2.79
CA GLY A 85 6.94 -19.99 1.68
C GLY A 85 8.26 -20.28 0.95
N ALA A 86 9.38 -19.73 1.43
CA ALA A 86 10.71 -19.88 0.86
C ALA A 86 11.73 -20.52 1.84
N GLN A 87 11.31 -21.07 2.99
CA GLN A 87 12.21 -21.77 3.92
C GLN A 87 11.77 -23.19 4.30
N THR A 88 10.78 -23.77 3.63
CA THR A 88 10.56 -25.23 3.65
C THR A 88 11.44 -25.86 2.57
N GLY A 89 12.62 -26.37 2.95
CA GLY A 89 13.52 -27.10 2.03
C GLY A 89 15.01 -26.70 2.07
N LEU A 90 15.46 -25.85 3.00
CA LEU A 90 16.90 -25.55 3.21
C LEU A 90 17.52 -26.37 4.34
N GLU A 91 16.95 -27.54 4.62
CA GLU A 91 17.64 -28.59 5.36
C GLU A 91 18.51 -29.32 4.34
N HIS A 92 19.72 -28.78 4.14
CA HIS A 92 20.77 -29.42 3.36
C HIS A 92 21.19 -30.70 4.08
N GLU A 93 20.76 -31.84 3.52
CA GLU A 93 21.45 -33.11 3.60
C GLU A 93 22.76 -33.06 2.78
#